data_AF-A0A830CBT3-F1
#
_entry.id   AF-A0A830CBT3-F1
#
_cell.length_a   1.000
_cell.length_b   1.000
_cell.length_c   1.000
_cell.angle_alpha   90.00
_cell.angle_beta   90.00
_cell.angle_gamma   90.00
#
_symmetry.space_group_name_H-M   'P 1'
#
loop_
_entity.id
_entity.type
_entity.pdbx_description
1 polymer ?
#
loop_
_entity_poly.entity_id
_entity_poly.type
_entity_poly.pdbx_seq_one_letter_code
_entity_poly.pdbx_strand_id
1 'polypeptide(L)'
;MAARLGSVAAVVLVVVCWLVLYDAAEGQQQLGPCLIACGEKVMMCATACGLKGGKTPCYEGCGNGDIGCVNSCLKNKPPAEDKFDCQFD
;
A
#
# COMPACT_ATOMS: atom_id res chain seq x y z
N MET A 1 -0.55 -49.03 -17.14
CA MET A 1 -1.48 -48.16 -16.37
C MET A 1 -0.76 -47.00 -15.67
N ALA A 2 0.24 -46.37 -16.30
CA ALA A 2 1.07 -45.33 -15.67
C ALA A 2 0.80 -43.89 -16.16
N ALA A 3 0.07 -43.71 -17.27
CA ALA A 3 -0.14 -42.41 -17.90
C ALA A 3 -1.28 -41.57 -17.26
N ARG A 4 -2.06 -42.13 -16.33
CA ARG A 4 -3.21 -41.45 -15.72
C ARG A 4 -2.86 -40.69 -14.43
N LEU A 5 -1.75 -41.03 -13.77
CA LEU A 5 -1.32 -40.36 -12.53
C LEU A 5 -0.78 -38.95 -12.77
N GLY A 6 -0.07 -38.72 -13.87
CA GLY A 6 0.47 -37.39 -14.21
C GLY A 6 -0.63 -36.35 -14.51
N SER A 7 -1.76 -36.81 -15.06
CA SER A 7 -2.88 -35.93 -15.41
C SER A 7 -3.66 -35.47 -14.17
N VAL A 8 -3.84 -36.35 -13.18
CA VAL A 8 -4.48 -35.98 -11.90
C VAL A 8 -3.59 -35.02 -11.11
N ALA A 9 -2.28 -35.28 -11.04
CA ALA A 9 -1.34 -34.38 -10.36
C ALA A 9 -1.30 -32.99 -11.00
N ALA A 10 -1.35 -32.90 -12.34
CA ALA A 10 -1.41 -31.63 -13.04
C ALA A 10 -2.71 -30.86 -12.77
N VAL A 11 -3.86 -31.53 -12.77
CA VAL A 11 -5.15 -30.91 -12.45
C VAL A 11 -5.17 -30.41 -11.01
N VAL A 12 -4.64 -31.19 -10.06
CA VAL A 12 -4.53 -30.77 -8.66
C VAL A 12 -3.62 -29.54 -8.53
N LEU A 13 -2.48 -29.50 -9.21
CA LEU A 13 -1.59 -28.34 -9.22
C LEU A 13 -2.28 -27.07 -9.75
N VAL A 14 -3.03 -27.19 -10.84
CA VAL A 14 -3.78 -26.05 -11.42
C VAL A 14 -4.86 -25.58 -10.45
N VAL A 15 -5.64 -26.49 -9.85
CA VAL A 15 -6.70 -26.14 -8.89
C VAL A 15 -6.12 -25.48 -7.64
N VAL A 16 -5.01 -25.99 -7.10
CA VAL A 16 -4.32 -25.39 -5.95
C VAL A 16 -3.78 -24.01 -6.30
N CYS A 17 -3.18 -23.83 -7.48
CA CYS A 17 -2.68 -22.54 -7.93
C CYS A 17 -3.81 -21.49 -8.07
N TRP A 18 -4.97 -21.91 -8.61
CA TRP A 18 -6.16 -21.07 -8.68
C TRP A 18 -6.68 -20.68 -7.30
N LEU A 19 -6.77 -21.61 -6.35
CA LEU A 19 -7.22 -21.32 -4.98
C LEU A 19 -6.28 -20.35 -4.25
N VAL A 20 -4.96 -20.53 -4.39
CA VAL A 20 -3.96 -19.62 -3.80
C VAL A 20 -4.07 -18.21 -4.38
N LEU A 21 -4.34 -18.08 -5.68
CA LEU A 21 -4.56 -16.79 -6.32
C LEU A 21 -5.89 -16.13 -5.91
N TYR A 22 -6.93 -16.93 -5.64
CA TYR A 22 -8.22 -16.44 -5.17
C TYR A 22 -8.16 -15.93 -3.71
N ASP A 23 -7.53 -16.68 -2.80
CA ASP A 23 -7.41 -16.29 -1.38
C ASP A 23 -6.61 -14.98 -1.21
N ALA A 24 -5.66 -14.71 -2.11
CA ALA A 24 -4.91 -13.46 -2.14
C ALA A 24 -5.75 -12.21 -2.49
N ALA A 25 -6.97 -12.37 -3.01
CA ALA A 25 -7.77 -11.25 -3.51
C ALA A 25 -8.77 -10.66 -2.48
N GLU A 26 -9.11 -11.38 -1.42
CA GLU A 26 -10.29 -11.04 -0.58
C GLU A 26 -9.97 -10.51 0.82
N GLY A 27 -8.70 -10.47 1.25
CA GLY A 27 -8.39 -10.16 2.65
C GLY A 27 -8.48 -8.69 3.10
N GLN A 28 -8.20 -7.69 2.25
CA GLN A 28 -7.98 -6.29 2.68
C GLN A 28 -8.20 -5.27 1.54
N GLN A 29 -9.29 -5.35 0.77
CA GLN A 29 -9.43 -4.58 -0.48
C GLN A 29 -9.38 -3.04 -0.35
N GLN A 30 -9.56 -2.45 0.84
CA GLN A 30 -9.46 -1.00 1.01
C GLN A 30 -8.16 -0.52 1.67
N LEU A 31 -7.49 -1.37 2.44
CA LEU A 31 -6.29 -0.97 3.18
C LEU A 31 -5.07 -0.86 2.27
N GLY A 32 -4.85 -1.83 1.39
CA GLY A 32 -3.72 -1.80 0.44
C GLY A 32 -3.69 -0.54 -0.41
N PRO A 33 -4.76 -0.24 -1.18
CA PRO A 33 -4.81 0.96 -2.03
C PRO A 33 -4.70 2.26 -1.23
N CYS A 34 -5.27 2.32 -0.03
CA CYS A 34 -5.21 3.51 0.83
C CYS A 34 -3.80 3.77 1.35
N LEU A 35 -3.09 2.73 1.81
CA LEU A 35 -1.70 2.84 2.26
C LEU A 35 -0.76 3.24 1.12
N ILE A 36 -0.97 2.70 -0.09
CA ILE A 36 -0.19 3.10 -1.27
C ILE A 36 -0.37 4.59 -1.58
N ALA A 37 -1.61 5.09 -1.50
CA ALA A 37 -1.90 6.51 -1.72
C ALA A 37 -1.25 7.42 -0.66
N CYS A 38 -1.21 7.01 0.61
CA CYS A 38 -0.47 7.73 1.66
C CYS A 38 1.04 7.75 1.37
N GLY A 39 1.59 6.58 1.01
CA GLY A 39 3.00 6.41 0.64
C GLY A 39 3.44 7.31 -0.52
N GLU A 40 2.58 7.48 -1.53
CA GLU A 40 2.86 8.36 -2.67
C GLU A 40 2.95 9.83 -2.22
N LYS A 41 2.03 10.29 -1.36
CA LYS A 41 2.02 11.66 -0.85
C LYS A 41 3.25 11.99 -0.01
N VAL A 42 3.66 11.10 0.89
CA VAL A 42 4.86 11.32 1.71
C VAL A 42 6.14 11.36 0.86
N MET A 43 6.20 10.58 -0.22
CA MET A 43 7.33 10.63 -1.14
C MET A 43 7.40 11.97 -1.88
N MET A 44 6.27 12.46 -2.40
CA MET A 44 6.21 13.78 -3.04
C MET A 44 6.55 14.92 -2.07
N CYS A 45 6.10 14.81 -0.83
CA CYS A 45 6.44 15.74 0.23
C CYS A 45 7.94 15.73 0.56
N ALA A 46 8.53 14.55 0.79
CA ALA A 46 9.95 14.40 1.11
C ALA A 46 10.87 14.87 -0.02
N THR A 47 10.49 14.61 -1.26
CA THR A 47 11.22 15.10 -2.43
C THR A 47 11.13 16.63 -2.55
N ALA A 48 9.95 17.22 -2.33
CA ALA A 48 9.80 18.68 -2.28
C ALA A 48 10.64 19.32 -1.17
N CYS A 49 10.72 18.68 0.01
CA CYS A 49 11.63 19.10 1.08
C CYS A 49 13.09 19.06 0.63
N GLY A 50 13.54 17.96 0.01
CA GLY A 50 14.90 17.83 -0.50
C GLY A 50 15.26 18.91 -1.52
N LEU A 51 14.35 19.22 -2.44
CA LEU A 51 14.54 20.27 -3.46
C LEU A 51 14.65 21.68 -2.86
N LYS A 52 14.05 21.92 -1.69
CA LYS A 52 14.07 23.23 -1.00
C LYS A 52 15.15 23.33 0.09
N GLY A 53 16.15 22.46 0.07
CA GLY A 53 17.25 22.49 1.04
C GLY A 53 16.99 21.72 2.33
N GLY A 54 16.04 20.79 2.32
CA GLY A 54 15.92 19.65 3.23
C GLY A 54 16.16 19.96 4.70
N LYS A 55 15.24 20.68 5.34
CA LYS A 55 15.29 20.88 6.80
C LYS A 55 14.50 19.77 7.50
N THR A 56 15.00 19.31 8.65
CA THR A 56 14.32 18.36 9.55
C THR A 56 12.83 18.64 9.74
N PRO A 57 12.38 19.88 10.08
CA PRO A 57 10.94 20.18 10.24
C PRO A 57 10.10 19.90 8.99
N CYS A 58 10.68 20.00 7.79
CA CYS A 58 9.96 19.69 6.55
C CYS A 58 9.68 18.19 6.45
N TYR A 59 10.69 17.34 6.70
CA TYR A 59 10.53 15.89 6.73
C TYR A 59 9.60 15.43 7.85
N GLU A 60 9.66 16.11 9.01
CA GLU A 60 8.80 15.84 10.15
C GLU A 60 7.32 16.13 9.85
N GLY A 61 7.03 17.22 9.12
CA GLY A 61 5.70 17.52 8.60
C GLY A 61 5.19 16.45 7.65
N CYS A 62 6.04 15.99 6.72
CA CYS A 62 5.70 14.88 5.81
C CYS A 62 5.39 13.58 6.56
N GLY A 63 6.20 13.23 7.56
CA GLY A 63 6.00 12.04 8.38
C GLY A 63 4.73 12.11 9.22
N ASN A 64 4.42 13.26 9.83
CA ASN A 64 3.19 13.44 10.59
C ASN A 64 1.94 13.37 9.70
N GLY A 65 2.01 13.92 8.49
CA GLY A 65 0.93 13.80 7.50
C GLY A 65 0.69 12.35 7.08
N ASP A 66 1.77 11.57 6.87
CA ASP A 66 1.67 10.14 6.55
C ASP A 66 1.03 9.33 7.68
N ILE A 67 1.44 9.56 8.92
CA ILE A 67 0.86 8.91 10.11
C ILE A 67 -0.65 9.21 10.20
N GLY A 68 -1.06 10.45 9.95
CA GLY A 68 -2.48 10.83 9.92
C GLY A 68 -3.26 10.14 8.79
N CYS A 69 -2.66 10.03 7.61
CA CYS A 69 -3.22 9.36 6.45
C CYS A 69 -3.41 7.85 6.71
N VAL A 70 -2.35 7.17 7.18
CA VAL A 70 -2.36 5.74 7.52
C VAL A 70 -3.38 5.45 8.62
N ASN A 71 -3.46 6.28 9.66
CA ASN A 71 -4.44 6.13 10.74
C ASN A 71 -5.89 6.29 10.24
N SER A 72 -6.10 7.10 9.19
CA SER A 72 -7.42 7.23 8.55
C SER A 72 -7.77 5.98 7.74
N CYS A 73 -6.82 5.43 6.98
CA CYS A 73 -6.97 4.16 6.28
C CYS A 73 -7.30 3.00 7.22
N LEU A 74 -6.62 2.92 8.36
CA LEU A 74 -6.86 1.90 9.40
C LEU A 74 -8.25 2.00 10.04
N LYS A 75 -8.89 3.17 9.98
CA LYS A 75 -10.25 3.41 10.46
C LYS A 75 -11.31 3.25 9.37
N ASN A 76 -10.96 2.73 8.18
CA ASN A 76 -11.82 2.69 6.99
C ASN A 76 -12.43 4.05 6.63
N LYS A 77 -11.72 5.14 6.93
CA LYS A 77 -12.07 6.48 6.46
C LYS A 77 -11.26 6.80 5.21
N PRO A 78 -11.85 7.50 4.23
CA PRO A 78 -11.06 8.06 3.14
C PRO A 78 -9.95 8.92 3.75
N PRO A 79 -8.72 8.85 3.21
CA PRO A 79 -7.62 9.65 3.73
C PRO A 79 -8.07 11.10 3.63
N ALA A 80 -8.16 11.76 4.79
CA ALA A 80 -8.58 13.15 4.82
C ALA A 80 -7.65 13.95 3.91
N GLU A 81 -8.23 14.91 3.18
CA GLU A 81 -7.50 15.89 2.37
C GLU A 81 -6.74 16.89 3.28
N ASP A 82 -6.23 16.41 4.41
CA ASP A 82 -5.36 17.15 5.30
C ASP A 82 -4.10 17.45 4.51
N LYS A 83 -4.12 18.66 3.95
CA LYS A 83 -2.99 19.56 3.77
C LYS A 83 -1.67 18.87 4.09
N PHE A 84 -1.17 18.14 3.11
CA PHE A 84 0.23 17.73 3.01
C PHE A 84 1.05 18.99 2.66
N ASP A 85 0.82 20.07 3.41
CA ASP A 85 1.49 21.33 3.25
C ASP A 85 2.84 21.17 3.91
N CYS A 86 3.88 21.02 3.09
CA CYS A 86 5.25 21.27 3.50
C CYS A 86 5.31 22.73 3.98
N GLN A 87 4.96 23.00 5.23
CA GLN A 87 4.95 24.35 5.75
C GLN A 87 6.38 24.68 6.23
N PHE A 88 7.06 25.48 5.41
CA PHE A 88 8.39 26.01 5.64
C PHE A 88 8.26 27.29 6.49
N ASP A 89 8.04 27.15 7.80
CA ASP A 89 8.29 28.27 8.73
C ASP A 89 9.64 28.04 9.43
#